data_AF-A0A4Q8QAD7-F1
#
_entry.id   AF-A0A4Q8QAD7-F1
#
_cell.length_a   1.000
_cell.length_b   1.000
_cell.length_c   1.000
_cell.angle_alpha   90.00
_cell.angle_beta   90.00
_cell.angle_gamma   90.00
#
_symmetry.space_group_name_H-M   'P 1'
#
loop_
_entity.id
_entity.type
_entity.pdbx_description
1 polymer ?
#
loop_
_entity_poly.entity_id
_entity_poly.type
_entity_poly.pdbx_seq_one_letter_code
_entity_poly.pdbx_strand_id
1 'polypeptide(L)'
;MIIANSSRLRKKTRMIDLKEKYKMEKTQKVILSMGIALCLTVGILLFLHMTRHAPYEDGLRLEVKGSYNTGWQYVIYHHKKVLIYQKSIPVVAGSGAFVTKEDAQNIGNLVLAKIRKNELPVIQKTDLERFNVQIPEKDSVFLRAKAQL
;
A
#
# COMPACT_ATOMS: atom_id res chain seq x y z
N MET A 1 58.38 54.59 29.23
CA MET A 1 57.16 53.96 29.79
C MET A 1 56.00 53.79 28.77
N ILE A 2 55.98 54.51 27.64
CA ILE A 2 54.88 54.49 26.64
C ILE A 2 54.80 53.19 25.81
N ILE A 3 55.94 52.55 25.51
CA ILE A 3 56.00 51.37 24.63
C ILE A 3 55.30 50.14 25.26
N ALA A 4 55.41 49.94 26.58
CA ALA A 4 54.83 48.80 27.29
C ALA A 4 53.28 48.81 27.33
N ASN A 5 52.66 49.99 27.22
CA ASN A 5 51.20 50.10 27.22
C ASN A 5 50.61 49.71 25.84
N SER A 6 51.29 50.09 24.75
CA SER A 6 50.86 49.78 23.38
C SER A 6 50.84 48.28 23.05
N SER A 7 51.75 47.50 23.66
CA SER A 7 51.81 46.04 23.48
C SER A 7 50.72 45.32 24.27
N ARG A 8 50.36 45.81 25.46
CA ARG A 8 49.22 45.31 26.24
C ARG A 8 47.89 45.58 25.53
N LEU A 9 47.71 46.76 24.95
CA LEU A 9 46.50 47.11 24.20
C LEU A 9 46.33 46.21 22.97
N ARG A 10 47.40 45.99 22.18
CA ARG A 10 47.37 45.07 21.03
C ARG A 10 46.99 43.63 21.41
N LYS A 11 47.50 43.12 22.54
CA LYS A 11 47.14 41.79 23.03
C LYS A 11 45.67 41.73 23.46
N LYS A 12 45.15 42.76 24.13
CA LYS A 12 43.73 42.84 24.53
C LYS A 12 42.79 42.83 23.33
N THR A 13 43.09 43.60 22.28
CA THR A 13 42.30 43.62 21.04
C THR A 13 42.30 42.26 20.36
N ARG A 14 43.47 41.63 20.17
CA ARG A 14 43.57 40.30 19.56
C ARG A 14 42.78 39.24 20.34
N MET A 15 42.75 39.32 21.67
CA MET A 15 41.96 38.38 22.49
C MET A 15 40.45 38.59 22.34
N ILE A 16 39.99 39.83 22.11
CA ILE A 16 38.58 40.14 21.83
C ILE A 16 38.20 39.57 20.46
N ASP A 17 39.03 39.80 19.44
CA ASP A 17 38.78 39.30 18.08
C ASP A 17 38.76 37.76 18.03
N LEU A 18 39.63 37.10 18.80
CA LEU A 18 39.64 35.63 18.91
C LEU A 18 38.37 35.10 19.61
N LYS A 19 37.89 35.78 20.65
CA LYS A 19 36.64 35.41 21.33
C LYS A 19 35.44 35.59 20.41
N GLU A 20 35.39 36.68 19.65
CA GLU A 20 34.34 36.91 18.65
C GLU A 20 34.41 35.88 17.52
N LYS A 21 35.59 35.59 16.97
CA LYS A 21 35.76 34.56 15.95
C LYS A 21 35.30 33.18 16.43
N TYR A 22 35.69 32.78 17.64
CA TYR A 22 35.26 31.53 18.25
C TYR A 22 33.74 31.47 18.45
N LYS A 23 33.14 32.58 18.92
CA LYS A 23 31.68 32.70 19.11
C LYS A 23 30.93 32.57 17.77
N MET A 24 31.46 33.16 16.69
CA MET A 24 30.88 33.08 15.35
C MET A 24 30.93 31.65 14.79
N GLU A 25 32.08 30.97 14.85
CA GLU A 25 32.20 29.57 14.38
C GLU A 25 31.28 28.62 15.16
N LYS A 26 31.14 28.83 16.48
CA LYS A 26 30.22 28.04 17.31
C LYS A 26 28.77 28.26 16.90
N THR A 27 28.37 29.51 16.70
CA THR A 27 26.99 29.87 16.31
C THR A 27 26.64 29.28 14.94
N GLN A 28 27.56 29.36 13.98
CA GLN A 28 27.38 28.79 12.64
C GLN A 28 27.16 27.26 12.68
N LYS A 29 27.95 26.52 13.47
CA LYS A 29 27.78 25.07 13.63
C LYS A 29 26.43 24.71 14.26
N VAL A 30 25.96 25.50 15.23
CA VAL A 30 24.66 25.30 15.87
C VAL A 30 23.53 25.49 14.86
N ILE A 31 23.54 26.58 14.07
CA ILE A 31 22.54 26.84 13.04
C ILE A 31 22.49 25.70 12.01
N LEU A 32 23.66 25.22 11.55
CA LEU A 32 23.75 24.11 10.61
C LEU A 32 23.15 22.81 11.19
N SER A 33 23.49 22.48 12.44
CA SER A 33 22.96 21.29 13.11
C SER A 33 21.44 21.34 13.30
N MET A 34 20.89 22.52 13.58
CA MET A 34 19.46 22.74 13.75
C MET A 34 18.70 22.58 12.42
N GLY A 35 19.28 23.04 11.31
CA GLY A 35 18.73 22.82 9.97
C GLY A 35 18.69 21.35 9.57
N ILE A 36 19.76 20.59 9.86
CA ILE A 36 19.79 19.14 9.60
C ILE A 36 18.75 18.41 10.44
N ALA A 37 18.63 18.74 11.74
CA ALA A 37 17.62 18.15 12.61
C ALA A 37 16.19 18.45 12.12
N LEU A 38 15.94 19.66 11.62
CA LEU A 38 14.65 20.02 11.02
C LEU A 38 14.36 19.21 9.74
N CYS A 39 15.34 19.08 8.85
CA CYS A 39 15.18 18.26 7.64
C CYS A 39 14.90 16.78 7.96
N LEU A 40 15.62 16.21 8.95
CA LEU A 40 15.42 14.83 9.37
C LEU A 40 14.04 14.63 10.01
N THR A 41 13.59 15.55 10.86
CA THR A 41 12.27 15.47 11.48
C THR A 41 11.15 15.57 10.44
N VAL A 42 11.23 16.50 9.49
CA VAL A 42 10.27 16.60 8.38
C VAL A 42 10.31 15.34 7.50
N GLY A 43 11.50 14.83 7.17
CA GLY A 43 11.66 13.61 6.39
C GLY A 43 11.05 12.38 7.07
N ILE A 44 11.26 12.23 8.38
CA ILE A 44 10.64 11.17 9.18
C ILE A 44 9.11 11.33 9.20
N LEU A 45 8.59 12.55 9.37
CA LEU A 45 7.14 12.80 9.34
C LEU A 45 6.53 12.45 7.97
N LEU A 46 7.20 12.80 6.87
CA LEU A 46 6.76 12.45 5.51
C LEU A 46 6.82 10.93 5.27
N PHE A 47 7.87 10.26 5.75
CA PHE A 47 8.01 8.81 5.68
C PHE A 47 6.94 8.08 6.50
N LEU A 48 6.65 8.57 7.71
CA LEU A 48 5.55 8.08 8.54
C LEU A 48 4.20 8.36 7.88
N HIS A 49 4.01 9.50 7.23
CA HIS A 49 2.79 9.81 6.48
C HIS A 49 2.59 8.85 5.29
N MET A 50 3.66 8.56 4.54
CA MET A 50 3.65 7.58 3.44
C MET A 50 3.35 6.16 3.91
N THR A 51 3.92 5.74 5.04
CA THR A 51 3.66 4.41 5.61
C THR A 51 2.31 4.30 6.31
N ARG A 52 1.70 5.45 6.67
CA ARG A 52 0.34 5.56 7.23
C ARG A 52 -0.73 5.85 6.19
N HIS A 53 -0.52 5.53 4.92
CA HIS A 53 -1.64 5.27 4.03
C HIS A 53 -2.40 4.05 4.57
N ALA A 54 -3.25 4.29 5.57
CA ALA A 54 -4.33 3.40 5.96
C ALA A 54 -5.08 3.06 4.67
N PRO A 55 -5.45 1.78 4.47
CA PRO A 55 -6.20 1.41 3.28
C PRO A 55 -7.40 2.36 3.19
N TYR A 56 -7.43 3.17 2.14
CA TYR A 56 -8.57 4.01 1.82
C TYR A 56 -9.78 3.08 1.83
N GLU A 57 -10.79 3.38 2.64
CA GLU A 57 -12.08 2.71 2.62
C GLU A 57 -12.70 3.02 1.25
N ASP A 58 -12.28 2.26 0.24
CA ASP A 58 -12.71 2.35 -1.16
C ASP A 58 -14.18 1.93 -1.34
N GLY A 59 -14.85 1.56 -0.24
CA GLY A 59 -16.20 1.03 -0.23
C GLY A 59 -16.32 -0.30 -0.98
N LEU A 60 -15.21 -0.94 -1.38
CA LEU A 60 -15.24 -2.18 -2.14
C LEU A 60 -15.33 -3.37 -1.19
N ARG A 61 -16.37 -4.19 -1.36
CA ARG A 61 -16.59 -5.40 -0.57
C ARG A 61 -16.77 -6.62 -1.46
N LEU A 62 -16.00 -7.67 -1.21
CA LEU A 62 -16.17 -8.97 -1.83
C LEU A 62 -17.09 -9.85 -0.99
N GLU A 63 -18.09 -10.46 -1.63
CA GLU A 63 -18.93 -11.50 -1.05
C GLU A 63 -18.91 -12.74 -1.92
N VAL A 64 -18.68 -13.90 -1.31
CA VAL A 64 -18.78 -15.19 -1.99
C VAL A 64 -20.10 -15.84 -1.63
N LYS A 65 -20.87 -16.23 -2.65
CA LYS A 65 -22.21 -16.82 -2.54
C LYS A 65 -22.23 -18.17 -3.25
N GLY A 66 -23.08 -19.08 -2.81
CA GLY A 66 -23.22 -20.38 -3.44
C GLY A 66 -23.33 -21.52 -2.43
N SER A 67 -23.29 -22.74 -2.97
CA SER A 67 -23.38 -23.99 -2.22
C SER A 67 -22.67 -25.09 -3.01
N TYR A 68 -22.36 -26.20 -2.36
CA TYR A 68 -21.79 -27.39 -3.01
C TYR A 68 -22.63 -27.91 -4.18
N ASN A 69 -23.95 -27.69 -4.17
CA ASN A 69 -24.86 -28.19 -5.20
C ASN A 69 -25.04 -27.23 -6.38
N THR A 70 -24.92 -25.92 -6.16
CA THR A 70 -25.12 -24.90 -7.20
C THR A 70 -23.80 -24.33 -7.73
N GLY A 71 -22.69 -24.69 -7.09
CA GLY A 71 -21.39 -24.07 -7.27
C GLY A 71 -21.29 -22.71 -6.60
N TRP A 72 -20.07 -22.18 -6.60
CA TRP A 72 -19.71 -20.92 -5.96
C TRP A 72 -19.58 -19.79 -6.97
N GLN A 73 -19.88 -18.57 -6.52
CA GLN A 73 -19.83 -17.35 -7.28
C GLN A 73 -19.37 -16.21 -6.39
N TYR A 74 -18.87 -15.13 -6.97
CA TYR A 74 -18.47 -13.96 -6.20
C TYR A 74 -19.17 -12.69 -6.70
N VAL A 75 -19.34 -11.75 -5.77
CA VAL A 75 -19.95 -10.45 -6.01
C VAL A 75 -19.06 -9.39 -5.38
N ILE A 76 -18.68 -8.39 -6.16
CA ILE A 76 -17.97 -7.22 -5.66
C ILE A 76 -18.99 -6.09 -5.59
N TYR A 77 -19.12 -5.50 -4.42
CA TYR A 77 -19.93 -4.32 -4.16
C TYR A 77 -19.03 -3.10 -4.13
N HIS A 78 -19.56 -1.98 -4.59
CA HIS A 78 -19.04 -0.66 -4.28
C HIS A 78 -20.10 0.06 -3.45
N HIS A 79 -19.79 0.29 -2.19
CA HIS A 79 -20.72 0.72 -1.15
C HIS A 79 -21.90 -0.25 -1.02
N LYS A 80 -23.10 0.16 -1.48
CA LYS A 80 -24.34 -0.63 -1.43
C LYS A 80 -24.77 -1.16 -2.80
N LYS A 81 -23.99 -0.87 -3.86
CA LYS A 81 -24.32 -1.26 -5.24
C LYS A 81 -23.44 -2.42 -5.69
N VAL A 82 -24.02 -3.35 -6.44
CA VAL A 82 -23.26 -4.41 -7.11
C VAL A 82 -22.41 -3.77 -8.20
N LEU A 83 -21.09 -3.94 -8.11
CA LEU A 83 -20.13 -3.49 -9.11
C LEU A 83 -19.83 -4.62 -10.11
N ILE A 84 -19.55 -5.83 -9.60
CA ILE A 84 -19.29 -7.02 -10.41
C ILE A 84 -20.10 -8.19 -9.84
N TYR A 85 -20.81 -8.89 -10.71
CA TYR A 85 -21.52 -10.12 -10.39
C TYR A 85 -21.05 -11.23 -11.31
N GLN A 86 -20.33 -12.21 -10.76
CA GLN A 86 -19.71 -13.26 -11.56
C GLN A 86 -20.25 -14.64 -11.15
N LYS A 87 -21.22 -15.15 -11.92
CA LYS A 87 -21.85 -16.46 -11.70
C LYS A 87 -21.02 -17.64 -12.22
N SER A 88 -20.18 -17.43 -13.24
CA SER A 88 -19.37 -18.47 -13.88
C SER A 88 -17.92 -18.01 -14.11
N ILE A 89 -17.00 -18.95 -14.32
CA ILE A 89 -15.59 -18.63 -14.58
C ILE A 89 -15.45 -17.82 -15.88
N PRO A 90 -14.92 -16.58 -15.87
CA PRO A 90 -14.92 -15.68 -17.03
C PRO A 90 -14.21 -16.24 -18.28
N VAL A 91 -13.20 -17.09 -18.07
CA VAL A 91 -12.28 -17.57 -19.11
C VAL A 91 -12.72 -18.90 -19.73
N VAL A 92 -13.62 -19.62 -19.06
CA VAL A 92 -14.11 -20.92 -19.51
C VAL A 92 -15.51 -20.72 -20.07
N ALA A 93 -15.67 -20.95 -21.38
CA ALA A 93 -16.97 -20.90 -22.03
C ALA A 93 -17.87 -22.04 -21.50
N GLY A 94 -18.76 -21.73 -20.56
CA GLY A 94 -19.68 -22.70 -19.97
C GLY A 94 -20.34 -22.23 -18.67
N SER A 95 -21.31 -23.01 -18.20
CA SER A 95 -22.09 -22.78 -16.97
C SER A 95 -21.35 -23.18 -15.68
N GLY A 96 -20.03 -23.30 -15.71
CA GLY A 96 -19.23 -23.71 -14.57
C GLY A 96 -19.13 -22.58 -13.54
N ALA A 97 -19.96 -22.63 -12.51
CA ALA A 97 -19.69 -21.95 -11.25
C ALA A 97 -18.41 -22.53 -10.62
N PHE A 98 -17.74 -21.79 -9.75
CA PHE A 98 -16.52 -22.26 -9.09
C PHE A 98 -16.81 -23.53 -8.27
N VAL A 99 -15.90 -24.52 -8.33
CA VAL A 99 -16.06 -25.79 -7.61
C VAL A 99 -16.00 -25.57 -6.10
N THR A 100 -15.09 -24.69 -5.66
CA THR A 100 -14.88 -24.38 -4.25
C THR A 100 -15.14 -22.92 -3.94
N LYS A 101 -15.48 -22.64 -2.68
CA LYS A 101 -15.62 -21.28 -2.15
C LYS A 101 -14.29 -20.53 -2.25
N GLU A 102 -13.20 -21.24 -2.00
CA GLU A 102 -11.85 -20.69 -1.99
C GLU A 102 -11.42 -20.21 -3.37
N ASP A 103 -11.72 -20.96 -4.43
CA ASP A 103 -11.46 -20.53 -5.81
C ASP A 103 -12.19 -19.23 -6.16
N ALA A 104 -13.49 -19.17 -5.83
CA ALA A 104 -14.30 -17.96 -6.03
C ALA A 104 -13.76 -16.77 -5.22
N GLN A 105 -13.26 -17.03 -4.02
CA GLN A 105 -12.66 -16.01 -3.15
C GLN A 105 -11.32 -15.51 -3.68
N ASN A 106 -10.44 -16.40 -4.13
CA ASN A 106 -9.12 -16.07 -4.66
C ASN A 106 -9.23 -15.24 -5.93
N ILE A 107 -10.08 -15.65 -6.87
CA ILE A 107 -10.33 -14.88 -8.09
C ILE A 107 -11.05 -13.56 -7.78
N GLY A 108 -12.03 -13.57 -6.87
CA GLY A 108 -12.69 -12.36 -6.42
C GLY A 108 -11.71 -11.34 -5.82
N ASN A 109 -10.75 -11.80 -5.01
CA ASN A 109 -9.69 -10.98 -4.44
C ASN A 109 -8.73 -10.42 -5.49
N LEU A 110 -8.39 -11.22 -6.51
CA LEU A 110 -7.58 -10.75 -7.63
C LEU A 110 -8.28 -9.62 -8.39
N VAL A 111 -9.56 -9.80 -8.70
CA VAL A 111 -10.37 -8.76 -9.36
C VAL A 111 -10.45 -7.51 -8.49
N LEU A 112 -10.72 -7.66 -7.20
CA LEU A 112 -10.76 -6.57 -6.24
C LEU A 112 -9.43 -5.79 -6.20
N ALA A 113 -8.30 -6.50 -6.24
CA ALA A 113 -6.97 -5.89 -6.28
C ALA A 113 -6.71 -5.13 -7.59
N LYS A 114 -7.15 -5.67 -8.74
CA LYS A 114 -7.05 -4.96 -10.05
C LYS A 114 -7.89 -3.67 -10.03
N ILE A 115 -9.11 -3.71 -9.50
CA ILE A 115 -9.97 -2.51 -9.36
C ILE A 115 -9.31 -1.45 -8.49
N ARG A 116 -8.75 -1.84 -7.33
CA ARG A 116 -8.04 -0.93 -6.42
C ARG A 116 -6.83 -0.23 -7.07
N LYS A 117 -6.25 -0.86 -8.09
CA LYS A 117 -5.13 -0.31 -8.87
C LYS A 117 -5.57 0.47 -10.11
N ASN A 118 -6.88 0.69 -10.32
CA ASN A 118 -7.44 1.22 -11.56
C ASN A 118 -7.05 0.40 -12.81
N GLU A 119 -6.79 -0.90 -12.65
CA GLU A 119 -6.54 -1.82 -13.76
C GLU A 119 -7.85 -2.45 -14.25
N LEU A 120 -7.87 -2.89 -15.52
CA LEU A 120 -9.02 -3.61 -16.06
C LEU A 120 -9.22 -4.95 -15.30
N PRO A 121 -10.43 -5.24 -14.80
CA PRO A 121 -10.74 -6.45 -14.02
C PRO A 121 -10.88 -7.71 -14.89
N VAL A 122 -10.04 -7.85 -15.92
CA VAL A 122 -10.05 -9.01 -16.82
C VAL A 122 -9.22 -10.13 -16.21
N ILE A 123 -9.79 -11.33 -16.13
CA ILE A 123 -9.10 -12.55 -15.69
C ILE A 123 -8.57 -13.28 -16.92
N GLN A 124 -7.30 -13.69 -16.89
CA GLN A 124 -6.66 -14.48 -17.95
C GLN A 124 -6.50 -15.95 -17.55
N LYS A 125 -6.19 -16.83 -18.50
CA LYS A 125 -5.91 -18.25 -18.19
C LYS A 125 -4.74 -18.41 -17.21
N THR A 126 -3.71 -17.60 -17.38
CA THR A 126 -2.52 -17.54 -16.50
C THR A 126 -2.88 -17.17 -15.06
N ASP A 127 -3.89 -16.31 -14.86
CA ASP A 127 -4.41 -15.99 -13.53
C ASP A 127 -5.03 -17.23 -12.89
N LEU A 128 -5.82 -18.02 -13.63
CA LEU A 128 -6.42 -19.25 -13.11
C LEU A 128 -5.39 -20.31 -12.74
N GLU A 129 -4.35 -20.49 -13.58
CA GLU A 129 -3.24 -21.40 -13.33
C GLU A 129 -2.46 -21.00 -12.07
N ARG A 130 -2.19 -19.70 -11.89
CA ARG A 130 -1.51 -19.17 -10.71
C ARG A 130 -2.24 -19.50 -9.41
N PHE A 131 -3.57 -19.46 -9.43
CA PHE A 131 -4.40 -19.78 -8.26
C PHE A 131 -4.83 -21.26 -8.22
N ASN A 132 -4.34 -22.07 -9.15
CA ASN A 132 -4.61 -23.50 -9.25
C ASN A 132 -6.13 -23.84 -9.21
N VAL A 133 -6.93 -22.96 -9.83
CA VAL A 133 -8.40 -23.00 -9.77
C VAL A 133 -8.92 -24.24 -10.48
N GLN A 134 -9.76 -25.01 -9.79
CA GLN A 134 -10.39 -26.18 -10.38
C GLN A 134 -11.49 -25.76 -11.36
N ILE A 135 -11.32 -26.15 -12.63
CA ILE A 135 -12.34 -25.94 -13.65
C ILE A 135 -13.33 -27.12 -13.57
N PRO A 136 -14.62 -26.88 -13.29
CA PRO A 136 -15.60 -27.96 -13.26
C PRO A 136 -15.77 -28.56 -14.65
N GLU A 137 -15.84 -29.89 -14.71
CA GLU A 137 -16.31 -30.60 -15.89
C GLU A 137 -17.80 -30.26 -16.11
N LYS A 138 -18.19 -30.08 -17.39
CA LYS A 138 -19.42 -29.41 -17.85
C LYS A 138 -20.72 -29.94 -17.22
N ASP A 139 -20.74 -31.19 -16.77
CA ASP A 139 -21.94 -31.89 -16.26
C ASP A 139 -21.90 -32.17 -14.74
N SER A 140 -20.77 -31.93 -14.07
CA SER A 140 -20.52 -32.39 -12.69
C SER A 140 -21.42 -31.77 -11.62
N VAL A 141 -21.77 -30.48 -11.75
CA VAL A 141 -22.60 -29.76 -10.76
C VAL A 141 -24.08 -30.12 -10.89
N PHE A 142 -24.57 -30.29 -12.13
CA PHE A 142 -25.96 -30.68 -12.40
C PHE A 142 -26.25 -32.13 -11.97
N LEU A 143 -25.29 -33.03 -12.10
CA LEU A 143 -25.44 -34.43 -11.68
C LEU A 143 -25.52 -34.55 -10.15
N ARG A 144 -24.78 -33.73 -9.40
CA ARG A 144 -24.85 -33.69 -7.92
C ARG A 144 -26.19 -33.18 -7.41
N ALA A 145 -26.76 -32.15 -8.06
CA ALA A 145 -28.06 -31.61 -7.69
C ALA A 145 -29.22 -32.60 -7.89
N LYS A 146 -29.11 -33.52 -8.87
CA LYS A 146 -30.14 -34.55 -9.12
C LYS A 146 -30.05 -35.78 -8.21
N ALA A 147 -28.90 -36.07 -7.60
CA ALA A 147 -28.70 -37.27 -6.79
C ALA A 147 -29.27 -37.18 -5.36
N GLN A 148 -29.85 -36.04 -4.97
CA GLN A 148 -30.43 -35.79 -3.65
C GLN A 148 -31.95 -35.54 -3.67
N LEU A 149 -32.60 -35.77 -4.82
CA LEU A 149 -34.05 -35.80 -5.02
C LEU A 149 -34.51 -37.25 -5.15
#